data_AF-A0A087U463-F1
#
_entry.id   AF-A0A087U463-F1
#
_cell.length_a   1.000
_cell.length_b   1.000
_cell.length_c   1.000
_cell.angle_alpha   90.00
_cell.angle_beta   90.00
_cell.angle_gamma   90.00
#
_symmetry.space_group_name_H-M   'P 1'
#
loop_
_entity.id
_entity.type
_entity.pdbx_description
1 polymer ?
#
loop_
_entity_poly.entity_id
_entity_poly.type
_entity_poly.pdbx_seq_one_letter_code
_entity_poly.pdbx_strand_id
1 'polypeptide(L)' 'MQGNQLWKHDLGSLHLIHLITGNCLGSDSERREIFMEPCDRRKRTQKWKFDYVNVTAILNW' A
#
# COMPACT_ATOMS: atom_id res chain seq x y z
N MET A 1 4.19 -18.21 10.19
CA MET A 1 3.63 -16.92 10.63
C MET A 1 4.40 -15.81 9.94
N GLN A 2 3.76 -15.07 9.04
CA GLN A 2 4.32 -13.80 8.57
C GLN A 2 4.05 -12.72 9.63
N GLY A 3 4.92 -11.71 9.72
CA GLY A 3 4.85 -10.66 10.75
C GLY A 3 4.65 -9.27 10.17
N ASN A 4 5.11 -8.25 10.90
CA ASN A 4 4.95 -6.81 10.58
C ASN A 4 5.68 -6.33 9.29
N GLN A 5 6.26 -7.25 8.52
CA GLN A 5 6.89 -6.99 7.23
C GLN A 5 6.06 -7.56 6.06
N LEU A 6 4.84 -8.03 6.33
CA LEU A 6 3.94 -8.55 5.30
C LEU A 6 3.12 -7.42 4.67
N TRP A 7 3.29 -7.27 3.36
CA TRP A 7 2.62 -6.23 2.55
C TRP A 7 1.94 -6.83 1.33
N LYS A 8 0.83 -6.20 0.91
CA LYS A 8 0.17 -6.46 -0.36
C LYS A 8 0.08 -5.19 -1.18
N HIS A 9 0.45 -5.24 -2.45
CA HIS A 9 0.14 -4.18 -3.41
C HIS A 9 -1.17 -4.54 -4.12
N ASP A 10 -2.22 -3.77 -3.86
CA ASP A 10 -3.51 -3.95 -4.54
C ASP A 10 -3.54 -3.14 -5.83
N LEU A 11 -3.46 -3.81 -6.98
CA LEU A 11 -3.45 -3.17 -8.29
C LEU A 11 -4.76 -2.44 -8.63
N GLY A 12 -5.88 -2.79 -7.98
CA GLY A 12 -7.17 -2.14 -8.23
C GLY A 12 -7.32 -0.78 -7.55
N SER A 13 -6.74 -0.60 -6.36
CA SER A 13 -6.75 0.68 -5.62
C SER A 13 -5.43 1.43 -5.70
N LEU A 14 -4.35 0.75 -6.08
CA LEU A 14 -2.95 1.16 -5.96
C LEU A 14 -2.49 1.34 -4.50
N HIS A 15 -3.14 0.69 -3.54
CA HIS A 15 -2.72 0.74 -2.14
C HIS A 15 -1.59 -0.23 -1.83
N LEU A 16 -0.73 0.16 -0.88
CA LEU A 16 0.16 -0.75 -0.16
C LEU A 16 -0.48 -1.07 1.19
N ILE A 17 -0.98 -2.28 1.33
CA ILE A 17 -1.76 -2.75 2.47
C ILE A 17 -0.82 -3.53 3.40
N HIS A 18 -0.76 -3.12 4.66
CA HIS A 18 -0.10 -3.89 5.71
C HIS A 18 -1.07 -4.94 6.23
N LEU A 19 -0.85 -6.21 5.88
CA LEU A 19 -1.87 -7.26 6.05
C LEU A 19 -2.17 -7.63 7.51
N ILE A 20 -1.27 -7.33 8.45
CA ILE A 20 -1.49 -7.61 9.87
C ILE A 20 -2.46 -6.60 10.49
N THR A 21 -2.42 -5.33 10.07
CA THR A 21 -3.29 -4.28 10.62
C THR A 21 -4.49 -3.95 9.74
N GLY A 22 -4.44 -4.31 8.46
CA GLY A 22 -5.45 -3.91 7.47
C GLY A 22 -5.36 -2.44 7.04
N ASN A 23 -4.37 -1.69 7.55
CA ASN A 23 -4.15 -0.29 7.19
C ASN A 23 -3.34 -0.15 5.90
N CYS A 24 -3.41 1.03 5.30
CA CYS A 24 -2.69 1.39 4.09
C CYS A 24 -1.55 2.36 4.39
N LEU A 25 -0.50 2.31 3.56
CA LEU A 25 0.56 3.30 3.57
C LEU A 25 0.03 4.62 2.99
N GLY A 26 0.06 5.68 3.78
CA GLY A 26 -0.30 7.04 3.39
C GLY A 26 0.92 7.96 3.40
N SER A 27 0.79 9.13 2.76
CA SER A 27 1.83 10.16 2.73
C SER A 27 1.25 11.54 3.05
N ASP A 28 2.06 12.37 3.69
CA ASP A 28 1.81 13.79 3.89
C ASP A 28 3.02 14.58 3.37
N SER A 29 2.83 15.30 2.26
CA SER A 29 3.89 16.08 1.62
C SER A 29 4.27 17.35 2.39
N GLU A 30 3.34 17.92 3.16
CA GLU A 30 3.62 19.12 3.97
C GLU A 30 4.51 18.75 5.15
N ARG A 31 4.20 17.63 5.82
CA ARG A 31 4.99 17.09 6.93
C ARG A 31 6.22 16.31 6.48
N ARG A 32 6.27 15.88 5.22
CA ARG A 32 7.32 15.03 4.63
C ARG A 32 7.41 13.66 5.31
N GLU A 33 6.26 13.08 5.60
CA GLU A 33 6.13 11.84 6.35
C GLU A 33 5.34 10.78 5.58
N ILE A 34 5.62 9.52 5.90
CA ILE A 34 4.84 8.35 5.48
C ILE A 34 4.37 7.66 6.75
N PHE A 35 3.09 7.27 6.79
CA PHE A 35 2.47 6.72 7.98
C PHE A 35 1.40 5.70 7.62
N MET A 36 0.97 4.93 8.64
CA MET A 36 -0.14 3.99 8.50
C MET A 36 -1.46 4.66 8.85
N GLU A 37 -2.46 4.50 8.00
CA GLU A 37 -3.82 5.00 8.24
C GLU A 37 -4.89 4.06 7.65
N PRO A 38 -6.17 4.18 8.03
CA PRO A 38 -7.24 3.41 7.40
C PRO A 38 -7.28 3.64 5.88
N CYS A 39 -7.48 2.55 5.14
CA CYS A 39 -7.53 2.60 3.68
C CYS A 39 -8.76 3.39 3.19
N ASP A 40 -8.56 4.39 2.32
CA ASP A 40 -9.63 5.14 1.64
C ASP A 40 -9.29 5.30 0.14
N ARG A 41 -10.09 4.64 -0.72
CA ARG A 41 -9.91 4.63 -2.19
C ARG A 41 -9.98 6.03 -2.83
N ARG A 42 -10.55 7.01 -2.13
CA ARG A 42 -10.65 8.42 -2.57
C ARG A 42 -9.38 9.21 -2.29
N LYS A 43 -8.55 8.79 -1.32
CA LYS A 43 -7.29 9.48 -0.99
C LYS A 43 -6.22 9.18 -2.03
N ARG A 44 -5.75 10.23 -2.71
CA ARG A 44 -4.61 10.10 -3.65
C ARG A 44 -3.29 9.84 -2.93
N THR A 45 -3.15 10.29 -1.70
CA THR A 45 -1.95 10.12 -0.85
C THR A 45 -1.68 8.68 -0.43
N GLN A 46 -2.63 7.77 -0.67
CA GLN A 46 -2.49 6.32 -0.44
C GLN A 46 -2.23 5.51 -1.72
N LYS A 47 -2.08 6.17 -2.88
CA LYS A 47 -1.90 5.50 -4.18
C LYS A 47 -0.45 5.49 -4.58
N TRP A 48 0.14 4.29 -4.63
CA TRP A 48 1.55 4.06 -4.92
C TRP A 48 1.71 3.33 -6.25
N LYS A 49 2.58 3.88 -7.10
CA LYS A 49 2.98 3.26 -8.36
C LYS A 49 4.45 2.90 -8.28
N PHE A 50 4.75 1.63 -8.48
CA PHE A 50 6.11 1.19 -8.77
C PHE A 50 6.38 1.39 -10.26
N ASP A 51 7.61 1.78 -10.59
CA ASP A 51 8.02 2.04 -11.98
C ASP A 51 8.05 0.74 -12.81
N TYR A 52 8.53 -0.34 -12.21
CA TYR A 52 8.56 -1.68 -12.82
C TYR A 52 7.81 -2.67 -11.95
N VAL A 53 6.87 -3.42 -12.56
CA VAL A 53 6.02 -4.39 -11.87
C VAL A 53 5.91 -5.66 -12.69
N ASN A 54 6.13 -6.81 -12.05
CA ASN A 54 5.69 -8.10 -12.57
C ASN A 54 4.25 -8.37 -12.09
N VAL A 55 3.26 -8.02 -12.93
CA VAL A 55 1.83 -8.15 -12.58
C VAL A 55 1.46 -9.60 -12.30
N THR A 56 1.99 -10.55 -13.06
CA THR A 56 1.73 -11.98 -12.86
C THR A 56 2.17 -12.43 -11.46
N ALA A 57 3.33 -11.97 -10.99
CA ALA A 57 3.80 -12.28 -9.64
C ALA A 57 2.93 -11.64 -8.54
N ILE A 58 2.39 -10.43 -8.78
CA ILE A 58 1.49 -9.77 -7.82
C ILE A 58 0.12 -10.45 -7.75
N LEU A 59 -0.40 -10.91 -8.89
CA LEU A 59 -1.69 -11.59 -8.95
C LEU A 59 -1.62 -13.03 -8.43
N ASN A 60 -0.47 -13.70 -8.60
CA ASN A 60 -0.20 -15.04 -8.06
C ASN A 60 0.34 -14.96 -6.62
N TRP A 61 -0.41 -14.25 -5.77
CA TRP A 61 -0.21 -14.17 -4.32
C TRP A 61 -0.57 -15.49 -3.63
#